data_AF-A0A4Q9LIH1-F1
#
_entry.id   AF-A0A4Q9LIH1-F1
#
_cell.length_a   1.000
_cell.length_b   1.000
_cell.length_c   1.000
_cell.angle_alpha   90.00
_cell.angle_beta   90.00
_cell.angle_gamma   90.00
#
_symmetry.space_group_name_H-M   'P 1'
#
loop_
_entity.id
_entity.type
_entity.pdbx_description
1 polymer ?
#
loop_
_entity_poly.entity_id
_entity_poly.type
_entity_poly.pdbx_seq_one_letter_code
_entity_poly.pdbx_strand_id
1 'polypeptide(L)'
;MTSEILSYLSKFKNLECLNISYERSVNRVSMGLDMYFPNLNEMIFSDMKINRLNLNFILLSKLKSLCFERCEIKNLNWDQNSNYEVFKECKRFLCLQNFDHDLIFLIFLFEFSCLEYISIKDLKFDNPWTAINHKINSFETLEYVHIDNSGSSIFALFLKNLSFSTALTVLKVSVCGDTISNFLELSNSNITKTVEEIK
;
A
#
# COMPACT_ATOMS: atom_id res chain seq x y z
N MET A 1 -25.10 13.87 -8.01
CA MET A 1 -23.84 14.14 -8.75
C MET A 1 -22.94 12.91 -8.76
N THR A 2 -22.63 12.29 -7.62
CA THR A 2 -21.82 11.05 -7.55
C THR A 2 -22.42 9.85 -8.30
N SER A 3 -23.75 9.69 -8.26
CA SER A 3 -24.47 8.58 -8.91
C SER A 3 -24.43 8.64 -10.45
N GLU A 4 -24.43 9.84 -11.04
CA GLU A 4 -24.38 9.99 -12.50
C GLU A 4 -23.00 9.61 -13.04
N ILE A 5 -21.92 10.02 -12.37
CA ILE A 5 -20.55 9.67 -12.75
C ILE A 5 -20.35 8.15 -12.68
N LEU A 6 -20.83 7.50 -11.61
CA LEU A 6 -20.80 6.04 -11.48
C LEU A 6 -21.56 5.38 -12.65
N SER A 7 -22.77 5.85 -12.96
CA SER A 7 -23.55 5.34 -14.10
C SER A 7 -22.79 5.45 -15.42
N TYR A 8 -22.09 6.56 -15.67
CA TYR A 8 -21.23 6.68 -16.86
C TYR A 8 -20.04 5.72 -16.83
N LEU A 9 -19.35 5.59 -15.69
CA LEU A 9 -18.20 4.71 -15.54
C LEU A 9 -18.55 3.23 -15.85
N SER A 10 -19.72 2.76 -15.44
CA SER A 10 -20.17 1.40 -15.74
C SER A 10 -20.34 1.06 -17.23
N LYS A 11 -20.39 2.05 -18.11
CA LYS A 11 -20.49 1.83 -19.56
C LYS A 11 -19.16 1.38 -20.16
N PHE A 12 -18.04 1.62 -19.48
CA PHE A 12 -16.70 1.27 -19.95
C PHE A 12 -16.36 -0.18 -19.59
N LYS A 13 -16.82 -1.13 -20.41
CA LYS A 13 -16.60 -2.58 -20.20
C LYS A 13 -15.14 -3.03 -20.28
N ASN A 14 -14.30 -2.28 -20.98
CA ASN A 14 -12.89 -2.58 -21.20
C ASN A 14 -11.98 -1.63 -20.41
N LEU A 15 -12.47 -1.04 -19.32
CA LEU A 15 -11.67 -0.13 -18.49
C LEU A 15 -10.58 -0.93 -17.77
N GLU A 16 -9.32 -0.68 -18.13
CA GLU A 16 -8.15 -1.34 -17.54
C GLU A 16 -7.48 -0.50 -16.45
N CYS A 17 -7.62 0.82 -16.51
CA CYS A 17 -7.03 1.76 -15.56
C CYS A 17 -8.06 2.80 -15.16
N LEU A 18 -8.17 3.06 -13.85
CA LEU A 18 -9.06 4.07 -13.29
C LEU A 18 -8.29 4.95 -12.31
N ASN A 19 -8.17 6.23 -12.64
CA ASN A 19 -7.65 7.26 -11.75
C ASN A 19 -8.81 8.14 -11.28
N ILE A 20 -9.02 8.20 -9.96
CA ILE A 20 -9.99 9.08 -9.34
C ILE A 20 -9.23 10.09 -8.48
N SER A 21 -9.40 11.36 -8.79
CA SER A 21 -8.74 12.46 -8.11
C SER A 21 -9.72 13.61 -7.86
N TYR A 22 -9.58 14.28 -6.71
CA TYR A 22 -10.25 15.55 -6.45
C TYR A 22 -9.29 16.72 -6.54
N GLU A 23 -9.82 17.90 -6.86
CA GLU A 23 -9.05 19.13 -6.72
C GLU A 23 -8.67 19.38 -5.26
N ARG A 24 -7.41 19.74 -5.02
CA ARG A 24 -6.84 19.99 -3.67
C ARG A 24 -7.56 21.07 -2.88
N SER A 25 -8.27 21.97 -3.55
CA SER A 25 -9.05 23.08 -2.96
C SER A 25 -10.34 22.60 -2.29
N VAL A 26 -10.81 21.39 -2.62
CA VAL A 26 -12.01 20.79 -2.05
C VAL A 26 -11.57 19.94 -0.86
N ASN A 27 -12.15 20.20 0.32
CA ASN A 27 -12.00 19.32 1.49
C ASN A 27 -12.17 17.86 1.04
N ARG A 28 -11.19 16.98 1.32
CA ARG A 28 -11.13 15.57 0.86
C ARG A 28 -12.52 14.91 0.85
N VAL A 29 -13.15 14.84 -0.32
CA VAL A 29 -14.47 14.20 -0.49
C VAL A 29 -14.26 12.72 -0.77
N SER A 30 -15.12 11.87 -0.22
CA SER A 30 -15.13 10.44 -0.57
C SER A 30 -16.18 10.17 -1.64
N MET A 31 -15.81 9.48 -2.72
CA MET A 31 -16.74 8.89 -3.68
C MET A 31 -16.74 7.38 -3.50
N GLY A 32 -17.82 6.81 -2.98
CA GLY A 32 -17.95 5.36 -2.87
C GLY A 32 -18.06 4.72 -4.26
N LEU A 33 -17.32 3.63 -4.47
CA LEU A 33 -17.49 2.77 -5.64
C LEU A 33 -18.27 1.53 -5.21
N ASP A 34 -19.42 1.31 -5.82
CA ASP A 34 -20.29 0.14 -5.60
C ASP A 34 -20.50 -0.67 -6.90
N MET A 35 -19.62 -0.47 -7.87
CA MET A 35 -19.71 -1.07 -9.21
C MET A 35 -18.58 -2.06 -9.46
N TYR A 36 -18.78 -2.97 -10.42
CA TYR A 36 -17.80 -3.98 -10.80
C TYR A 36 -17.17 -3.67 -12.16
N PHE A 37 -15.83 -3.68 -12.22
CA PHE A 37 -15.06 -3.49 -13.45
C PHE A 37 -14.24 -4.76 -13.75
N PRO A 38 -14.68 -5.62 -14.68
CA PRO A 38 -14.11 -6.97 -14.85
C PRO A 38 -12.65 -6.96 -15.35
N ASN A 39 -12.27 -5.93 -16.12
CA ASN A 39 -10.96 -5.82 -16.75
C ASN A 39 -10.03 -4.82 -16.05
N LEU A 40 -10.44 -4.27 -14.91
CA LEU A 40 -9.68 -3.23 -14.22
C LEU A 40 -8.43 -3.85 -13.57
N ASN A 41 -7.28 -3.43 -14.06
CA ASN A 41 -5.96 -3.88 -13.62
C ASN A 41 -5.26 -2.84 -12.73
N GLU A 42 -5.53 -1.56 -12.95
CA GLU A 42 -4.87 -0.49 -12.20
C GLU A 42 -5.88 0.48 -11.60
N MET A 43 -5.62 0.85 -10.36
CA MET A 43 -6.40 1.88 -9.68
C MET A 43 -5.53 2.88 -8.95
N ILE A 44 -5.81 4.15 -9.19
CA ILE A 44 -5.14 5.28 -8.55
C ILE A 44 -6.21 6.14 -7.86
N PHE A 45 -6.02 6.37 -6.57
CA PHE A 45 -6.78 7.34 -5.80
C PHE A 45 -5.86 8.50 -5.44
N SER A 46 -6.26 9.72 -5.77
CA SER A 46 -5.50 10.92 -5.44
C SER A 46 -6.34 11.96 -4.69
N ASP A 47 -5.75 12.58 -3.68
CA ASP A 47 -6.33 13.74 -2.97
C ASP A 47 -7.72 13.48 -2.35
N MET A 48 -7.93 12.29 -1.78
CA MET A 48 -9.26 11.89 -1.32
C MET A 48 -9.28 11.04 -0.04
N LYS A 49 -10.45 11.00 0.60
CA LYS A 49 -10.72 10.10 1.71
C LYS A 49 -11.31 8.79 1.20
N ILE A 50 -10.62 7.68 1.48
CA ILE A 50 -11.09 6.33 1.16
C ILE A 50 -12.11 5.94 2.22
N ASN A 51 -13.33 5.61 1.77
CA ASN A 51 -14.38 5.14 2.64
C ASN A 51 -14.53 3.61 2.56
N ARG A 52 -15.49 3.05 3.31
CA ARG A 52 -15.74 1.61 3.34
C ARG A 52 -16.13 1.03 1.98
N LEU A 53 -16.86 1.77 1.15
CA LEU A 53 -17.24 1.30 -0.19
C LEU A 53 -16.01 1.19 -1.09
N ASN A 54 -15.11 2.18 -1.05
CA ASN A 54 -13.84 2.11 -1.76
C ASN A 54 -13.00 0.91 -1.30
N LEU A 55 -12.87 0.71 0.01
CA LEU A 55 -12.10 -0.41 0.55
C LEU A 55 -12.71 -1.75 0.14
N ASN A 56 -14.03 -1.92 0.24
CA ASN A 56 -14.70 -3.14 -0.21
C ASN A 56 -14.48 -3.40 -1.71
N PHE A 57 -14.56 -2.35 -2.53
CA PHE A 57 -14.27 -2.47 -3.95
C PHE A 57 -12.84 -2.96 -4.20
N ILE A 58 -11.85 -2.34 -3.55
CA ILE A 58 -10.44 -2.73 -3.65
C ILE A 58 -10.26 -4.19 -3.22
N LEU A 59 -10.79 -4.56 -2.05
CA LEU A 59 -10.67 -5.90 -1.48
C LEU A 59 -11.24 -6.98 -2.41
N LEU A 60 -12.34 -6.70 -3.09
CA LEU A 60 -13.00 -7.66 -4.00
C LEU A 60 -12.45 -7.61 -5.44
N SER A 61 -11.51 -6.72 -5.73
CA SER A 61 -10.95 -6.52 -7.07
C SER A 61 -9.80 -7.49 -7.38
N LYS A 62 -9.49 -7.65 -8.67
CA LYS A 62 -8.31 -8.36 -9.18
C LYS A 62 -7.21 -7.41 -9.66
N LEU A 63 -7.11 -6.24 -9.00
CA LEU A 63 -6.15 -5.21 -9.37
C LEU A 63 -4.71 -5.77 -9.33
N LYS A 64 -3.94 -5.41 -10.35
CA LYS A 64 -2.51 -5.67 -10.48
C LYS A 64 -1.66 -4.53 -9.90
N SER A 65 -2.20 -3.31 -9.92
CA SER A 65 -1.55 -2.10 -9.42
C SER A 65 -2.55 -1.27 -8.60
N LEU A 66 -2.15 -0.87 -7.39
CA LEU A 66 -2.94 -0.02 -6.50
C LEU A 66 -2.09 1.14 -5.98
N CYS A 67 -2.57 2.36 -6.19
CA CYS A 67 -1.88 3.57 -5.78
C CYS A 67 -2.80 4.47 -4.95
N PHE A 68 -2.31 4.91 -3.80
CA PHE A 68 -2.87 5.98 -2.99
C PHE A 68 -1.93 7.16 -2.99
N GLU A 69 -2.38 8.32 -3.43
CA GLU A 69 -1.61 9.55 -3.48
C GLU A 69 -2.31 10.65 -2.67
N ARG A 70 -1.71 11.13 -1.58
CA ARG A 70 -2.33 12.16 -0.71
C ARG A 70 -3.73 11.78 -0.21
N CYS A 71 -3.95 10.49 0.01
CA CYS A 71 -5.22 9.95 0.51
C CYS A 71 -5.30 9.92 2.05
N GLU A 72 -6.51 9.69 2.54
CA GLU A 72 -6.79 9.37 3.95
C GLU A 72 -7.55 8.05 4.05
N ILE A 73 -7.07 7.11 4.88
CA ILE A 73 -7.72 5.84 5.18
C ILE A 73 -7.80 5.65 6.70
N LYS A 74 -8.93 6.00 7.30
CA LYS A 74 -9.12 5.94 8.76
C LYS A 74 -10.43 5.29 9.15
N ASN A 75 -10.39 4.57 10.27
CA ASN A 75 -11.50 3.91 10.93
C ASN A 75 -12.24 2.93 10.02
N LEU A 76 -11.51 2.18 9.20
CA LEU A 76 -12.09 1.21 8.28
C LEU A 76 -11.94 -0.22 8.83
N ASN A 77 -13.02 -0.80 9.29
CA ASN A 77 -13.06 -2.21 9.64
C ASN A 77 -13.25 -3.07 8.39
N TRP A 78 -12.40 -4.07 8.21
CA TRP A 78 -12.54 -5.12 7.21
C TRP A 78 -12.32 -6.47 7.88
N ASP A 79 -12.91 -7.54 7.33
CA ASP A 79 -12.77 -8.87 7.92
C ASP A 79 -11.39 -9.45 7.59
N GLN A 80 -10.50 -9.47 8.57
CA GLN A 80 -9.12 -9.96 8.44
C GLN A 80 -9.03 -11.47 8.21
N ASN A 81 -10.10 -12.22 8.44
CA ASN A 81 -10.12 -13.67 8.18
C ASN A 81 -10.52 -14.01 6.74
N SER A 82 -10.94 -13.01 5.97
CA SER A 82 -11.37 -13.20 4.58
C SER A 82 -10.18 -13.20 3.62
N ASN A 83 -10.20 -14.13 2.67
CA ASN A 83 -9.16 -14.29 1.67
C ASN A 83 -9.48 -13.47 0.42
N TYR A 84 -9.10 -12.19 0.42
CA TYR A 84 -9.41 -11.24 -0.64
C TYR A 84 -8.56 -11.44 -1.90
N GLU A 85 -9.15 -11.20 -3.06
CA GLU A 85 -8.52 -11.42 -4.36
C GLU A 85 -7.33 -10.48 -4.58
N VAL A 86 -7.46 -9.21 -4.16
CA VAL A 86 -6.41 -8.20 -4.36
C VAL A 86 -5.07 -8.61 -3.72
N PHE A 87 -5.10 -9.37 -2.62
CA PHE A 87 -3.89 -9.85 -1.93
C PHE A 87 -3.12 -10.93 -2.72
N LYS A 88 -3.79 -11.61 -3.66
CA LYS A 88 -3.20 -12.65 -4.52
C LYS A 88 -2.85 -12.14 -5.91
N GLU A 89 -3.40 -11.00 -6.30
CA GLU A 89 -3.32 -10.50 -7.68
C GLU A 89 -2.47 -9.23 -7.81
N CYS A 90 -2.41 -8.40 -6.76
CA CYS A 90 -1.73 -7.10 -6.80
C CYS A 90 -0.22 -7.25 -6.63
N LYS A 91 0.50 -6.92 -7.70
CA LYS A 91 1.97 -6.98 -7.77
C LYS A 91 2.61 -5.65 -7.41
N ARG A 92 1.89 -4.55 -7.57
CA ARG A 92 2.42 -3.19 -7.39
C ARG A 92 1.56 -2.37 -6.44
N PHE A 93 2.15 -1.96 -5.33
CA PHE A 93 1.47 -1.17 -4.31
C PHE A 93 2.20 0.14 -4.01
N LEU A 94 1.48 1.27 -4.02
CA LEU A 94 2.06 2.59 -3.77
C LEU A 94 1.22 3.39 -2.77
N CYS A 95 1.91 3.95 -1.77
CA CYS A 95 1.41 5.01 -0.90
C CYS A 95 2.34 6.20 -1.03
N LEU A 96 1.86 7.24 -1.70
CA LEU A 96 2.65 8.40 -2.07
C LEU A 96 2.12 9.63 -1.34
N GLN A 97 3.02 10.37 -0.68
CA GLN A 97 2.83 11.74 -0.17
C GLN A 97 1.66 11.93 0.81
N ASN A 98 1.93 12.35 2.04
CA ASN A 98 0.90 12.80 3.00
C ASN A 98 -0.29 11.84 3.15
N PHE A 99 0.00 10.54 3.18
CA PHE A 99 -0.99 9.49 3.33
C PHE A 99 -1.35 9.29 4.81
N ASP A 100 -2.56 9.69 5.17
CA ASP A 100 -3.03 9.71 6.55
C ASP A 100 -3.83 8.43 6.84
N HIS A 101 -3.39 7.62 7.80
CA HIS A 101 -3.88 6.26 7.95
C HIS A 101 -4.00 5.81 9.41
N ASP A 102 -4.76 4.74 9.64
CA ASP A 102 -4.83 4.05 10.92
C ASP A 102 -3.98 2.76 10.96
N LEU A 103 -3.93 2.10 12.12
CA LEU A 103 -3.23 0.83 12.31
C LEU A 103 -3.75 -0.27 11.36
N ILE A 104 -5.04 -0.25 11.04
CA ILE A 104 -5.70 -1.29 10.25
C ILE A 104 -5.17 -1.27 8.81
N PHE A 105 -4.80 -0.10 8.30
CA PHE A 105 -4.12 0.00 7.01
C PHE A 105 -2.76 -0.70 6.98
N LEU A 106 -1.99 -0.73 8.08
CA LEU A 106 -0.71 -1.45 8.09
C LEU A 106 -0.89 -2.95 7.92
N ILE A 107 -1.93 -3.52 8.52
CA ILE A 107 -2.26 -4.94 8.36
C ILE A 107 -2.53 -5.25 6.87
N PHE A 108 -3.26 -4.36 6.19
CA PHE A 108 -3.53 -4.50 4.76
C PHE A 108 -2.27 -4.67 3.90
N LEU A 109 -1.15 -4.02 4.26
CA LEU A 109 0.13 -4.14 3.54
C LEU A 109 0.75 -5.54 3.65
N PHE A 110 0.56 -6.21 4.78
CA PHE A 110 1.19 -7.51 5.07
C PHE A 110 0.38 -8.70 4.57
N GLU A 111 -0.85 -8.48 4.09
CA GLU A 111 -1.67 -9.54 3.52
C GLU A 111 -1.26 -9.94 2.10
N PHE A 112 -0.61 -9.04 1.36
CA PHE A 112 -0.26 -9.35 -0.02
C PHE A 112 0.78 -10.46 -0.11
N SER A 113 0.49 -11.44 -0.97
CA SER A 113 1.32 -12.64 -1.17
C SER A 113 2.15 -12.61 -2.46
N CYS A 114 1.87 -11.67 -3.37
CA CYS A 114 2.48 -11.59 -4.69
C CYS A 114 3.08 -10.21 -5.02
N LEU A 115 3.30 -9.36 -4.01
CA LEU A 115 3.88 -8.05 -4.25
C LEU A 115 5.32 -8.19 -4.78
N GLU A 116 5.56 -7.54 -5.91
CA GLU A 116 6.86 -7.39 -6.56
C GLU A 116 7.41 -5.97 -6.34
N TYR A 117 6.52 -4.97 -6.24
CA TYR A 117 6.88 -3.56 -6.09
C TYR A 117 6.11 -2.92 -4.94
N ILE A 118 6.83 -2.31 -4.00
CA ILE A 118 6.23 -1.46 -2.97
C ILE A 118 6.93 -0.11 -2.91
N SER A 119 6.15 0.98 -2.90
CA SER A 119 6.67 2.32 -2.60
C SER A 119 5.79 3.02 -1.59
N ILE A 120 6.40 3.43 -0.49
CA ILE A 120 5.77 4.04 0.66
C ILE A 120 6.55 5.31 0.98
N LYS A 121 5.86 6.46 1.01
CA LYS A 121 6.46 7.76 1.31
C LYS A 121 5.65 8.50 2.34
N ASP A 122 6.36 9.14 3.28
CA ASP A 122 5.79 10.04 4.28
C ASP A 122 4.75 9.36 5.20
N LEU A 123 4.91 8.08 5.53
CA LEU A 123 4.04 7.42 6.50
C LEU A 123 4.44 7.77 7.92
N LYS A 124 3.61 8.58 8.57
CA LYS A 124 3.72 8.85 10.01
C LYS A 124 2.87 7.85 10.79
N PHE A 125 3.48 7.25 11.81
CA PHE A 125 2.78 6.33 12.68
C PHE A 125 3.23 6.55 14.12
N ASP A 126 2.27 6.92 14.96
CA ASP A 126 2.55 7.43 16.31
C ASP A 126 2.45 6.35 17.40
N ASN A 127 2.12 5.09 17.05
CA ASN A 127 1.80 4.07 18.06
C ASN A 127 2.87 2.94 18.14
N PRO A 128 3.47 2.68 19.32
CA PRO A 128 4.39 1.57 19.50
C PRO A 128 3.66 0.21 19.48
N TRP A 129 3.72 -0.44 18.31
CA TRP A 129 3.82 -1.88 17.94
C TRP A 129 3.09 -2.99 18.73
N THR A 130 2.75 -2.84 20.00
CA THR A 130 2.18 -3.89 20.87
C THR A 130 0.83 -4.47 20.41
N ALA A 131 0.22 -3.92 19.36
CA ALA A 131 -1.12 -4.28 18.90
C ALA A 131 -1.19 -5.19 17.67
N ILE A 132 -0.12 -5.37 16.87
CA ILE A 132 -0.17 -6.23 15.67
C ILE A 132 0.41 -7.61 16.00
N ASN A 133 -0.42 -8.48 16.56
CA ASN A 133 -0.13 -9.92 16.66
C ASN A 133 -0.51 -10.64 15.36
N HIS A 134 -0.22 -10.03 14.21
CA HIS A 134 -0.59 -10.55 12.89
C HIS A 134 0.55 -11.39 12.33
N LYS A 135 0.21 -12.51 11.69
CA LYS A 135 1.16 -13.25 10.87
C LYS A 135 1.53 -12.34 9.70
N ILE A 136 2.78 -11.89 9.66
CA ILE A 136 3.29 -11.10 8.55
C ILE A 136 3.70 -12.08 7.46
N ASN A 137 3.15 -11.94 6.26
CA ASN A 137 3.59 -12.74 5.13
C ASN A 137 5.03 -12.38 4.76
N SER A 138 5.81 -13.37 4.34
CA SER A 138 7.16 -13.16 3.84
C SER A 138 7.09 -12.40 2.52
N PHE A 139 7.92 -11.36 2.37
CA PHE A 139 8.06 -10.59 1.13
C PHE A 139 8.96 -11.32 0.11
N GLU A 140 8.69 -12.61 -0.11
CA GLU A 140 9.54 -13.50 -0.92
C GLU A 140 9.70 -13.04 -2.37
N THR A 141 8.62 -12.53 -2.97
CA THR A 141 8.53 -12.10 -4.37
C THR A 141 8.87 -10.63 -4.59
N LEU A 142 9.18 -9.90 -3.51
CA LEU A 142 9.37 -8.45 -3.57
C LEU A 142 10.72 -8.10 -4.21
N GLU A 143 10.68 -7.45 -5.37
CA GLU A 143 11.86 -7.08 -6.16
C GLU A 143 12.30 -5.64 -5.89
N TYR A 144 11.33 -4.74 -5.63
CA TYR A 144 11.57 -3.32 -5.44
C TYR A 144 10.89 -2.82 -4.17
N VAL A 145 11.69 -2.24 -3.28
CA VAL A 145 11.25 -1.55 -2.06
C VAL A 145 11.69 -0.11 -2.12
N HIS A 146 10.75 0.80 -1.89
CA HIS A 146 11.07 2.18 -1.61
C HIS A 146 10.29 2.67 -0.39
N ILE A 147 10.98 2.90 0.73
CA ILE A 147 10.37 3.40 1.97
C ILE A 147 11.10 4.66 2.40
N ASP A 148 10.43 5.80 2.22
CA ASP A 148 11.02 7.11 2.48
C ASP A 148 10.21 7.88 3.52
N ASN A 149 10.91 8.63 4.37
CA ASN A 149 10.34 9.46 5.43
C ASN A 149 9.22 8.76 6.23
N SER A 150 9.42 7.48 6.55
CA SER A 150 8.44 6.66 7.26
C SER A 150 8.85 6.51 8.73
N GLY A 151 7.88 6.47 9.64
CA GLY A 151 8.15 6.33 11.08
C GLY A 151 9.06 5.13 11.40
N SER A 152 9.99 5.30 12.33
CA SER A 152 11.07 4.34 12.62
C SER A 152 10.56 2.92 12.91
N SER A 153 9.42 2.79 13.60
CA SER A 153 8.83 1.49 13.94
C SER A 153 8.28 0.72 12.73
N ILE A 154 7.63 1.40 11.78
CA ILE A 154 7.15 0.76 10.54
C ILE A 154 8.35 0.32 9.71
N PHE A 155 9.34 1.20 9.62
CA PHE A 155 10.53 0.94 8.84
C PHE A 155 11.30 -0.29 9.33
N ALA A 156 11.53 -0.39 10.64
CA ALA A 156 12.15 -1.58 11.24
C ALA A 156 11.38 -2.88 10.94
N LEU A 157 10.05 -2.81 10.90
CA LEU A 157 9.19 -3.95 10.56
C LEU A 157 9.38 -4.41 9.12
N PHE A 158 9.40 -3.48 8.17
CA PHE A 158 9.67 -3.80 6.77
C PHE A 158 11.04 -4.47 6.65
N LEU A 159 12.10 -3.86 7.22
CA LEU A 159 13.45 -4.42 7.15
C LEU A 159 13.54 -5.84 7.71
N LYS A 160 12.93 -6.11 8.86
CA LYS A 160 12.94 -7.46 9.45
C LYS A 160 12.26 -8.52 8.58
N ASN A 161 11.25 -8.15 7.80
CA ASN A 161 10.55 -9.09 6.92
C ASN A 161 11.19 -9.20 5.53
N LEU A 162 12.01 -8.20 5.14
CA LEU A 162 12.79 -8.25 3.90
C LEU A 162 13.98 -9.20 3.97
N SER A 163 14.46 -9.58 5.16
CA SER A 163 15.56 -10.56 5.30
C SER A 163 15.21 -11.93 4.73
N PHE A 164 13.93 -12.22 4.51
CA PHE A 164 13.44 -13.44 3.88
C PHE A 164 13.23 -13.30 2.36
N SER A 165 13.35 -12.08 1.83
CA SER A 165 13.19 -11.85 0.39
C SER A 165 14.40 -12.35 -0.38
N THR A 166 14.17 -13.22 -1.35
CA THR A 166 15.22 -13.71 -2.27
C THR A 166 15.18 -13.00 -3.62
N ALA A 167 14.10 -12.29 -3.93
CA ALA A 167 13.90 -11.57 -5.18
C ALA A 167 14.34 -10.10 -5.14
N LEU A 168 14.65 -9.55 -3.96
CA LEU A 168 14.94 -8.12 -3.79
C LEU A 168 16.14 -7.67 -4.62
N THR A 169 15.91 -6.73 -5.55
CA THR A 169 16.94 -6.15 -6.44
C THR A 169 17.17 -4.66 -6.20
N VAL A 170 16.17 -3.95 -5.66
CA VAL A 170 16.25 -2.52 -5.37
C VAL A 170 15.68 -2.23 -3.99
N LEU A 171 16.51 -1.63 -3.13
CA LEU A 171 16.12 -1.14 -1.81
C LEU A 171 16.46 0.36 -1.71
N LYS A 172 15.43 1.20 -1.70
CA LYS A 172 15.54 2.64 -1.49
C LYS A 172 14.93 3.00 -0.16
N VAL A 173 15.76 3.39 0.79
CA VAL A 173 15.30 3.61 2.17
C VAL A 173 15.98 4.82 2.80
N SER A 174 15.22 5.56 3.62
CA SER A 174 15.79 6.61 4.47
C SER A 174 16.08 6.02 5.85
N VAL A 175 17.36 5.77 6.15
CA VAL A 175 17.79 5.21 7.44
C VAL A 175 18.07 6.33 8.43
N CYS A 176 17.40 6.31 9.59
CA CYS A 176 17.66 7.21 10.69
C CYS A 176 18.14 6.44 11.94
N GLY A 177 18.68 7.15 12.95
CA GLY A 177 19.42 6.57 14.09
C GLY A 177 18.83 5.29 14.69
N ASP A 178 17.53 5.29 14.98
CA ASP A 178 16.84 4.16 15.63
C ASP A 178 16.65 2.92 14.73
N THR A 179 16.95 3.04 13.44
CA THR A 179 16.69 2.01 12.42
C THR A 179 17.95 1.42 11.80
N ILE A 180 19.12 1.95 12.19
CA ILE A 180 20.44 1.52 11.69
C ILE A 180 20.69 0.05 11.99
N SER A 181 20.37 -0.43 13.21
CA SER A 181 20.58 -1.84 13.59
C SER A 181 19.81 -2.81 12.68
N ASN A 182 18.53 -2.54 12.46
CA ASN A 182 17.69 -3.34 11.56
C ASN A 182 18.22 -3.32 10.12
N PHE A 183 18.73 -2.18 9.67
CA PHE A 183 19.30 -2.06 8.34
C PHE A 183 20.59 -2.86 8.20
N LEU A 184 21.46 -2.83 9.22
CA LEU A 184 22.69 -3.64 9.25
C LEU A 184 22.37 -5.13 9.28
N GLU A 185 21.37 -5.57 10.05
CA GLU A 185 20.89 -6.96 10.04
C GLU A 185 20.46 -7.39 8.63
N LEU A 186 19.67 -6.55 7.95
CA LEU A 186 19.23 -6.81 6.57
C LEU A 186 20.40 -6.86 5.57
N SER A 187 21.38 -5.95 5.71
CA SER A 187 22.55 -5.92 4.81
C SER A 187 23.39 -7.20 4.90
N ASN A 188 23.41 -7.83 6.09
CA ASN A 188 24.12 -9.09 6.31
C ASN A 188 23.33 -10.32 5.83
N SER A 189 22.05 -10.19 5.49
CA SER A 189 21.15 -11.31 5.20
C SER A 189 21.06 -11.70 3.72
N ASN A 190 22.19 -11.89 3.02
CA ASN A 190 22.26 -12.40 1.63
C ASN A 190 21.62 -11.54 0.50
N ILE A 191 21.29 -10.26 0.73
CA ILE A 191 20.83 -9.37 -0.34
C ILE A 191 22.01 -9.00 -1.24
N THR A 192 22.15 -9.74 -2.33
CA THR A 192 23.16 -9.52 -3.37
C THR A 192 22.56 -8.65 -4.47
N LYS A 193 22.45 -7.32 -4.25
CA LYS A 193 22.50 -6.25 -5.28
C LYS A 193 22.10 -4.88 -4.70
N THR A 194 23.00 -3.90 -4.90
CA THR A 194 22.81 -2.43 -4.86
C THR A 194 21.99 -1.85 -3.69
N VAL A 195 22.71 -1.58 -2.59
CA VAL A 195 22.32 -0.55 -1.62
C VAL A 195 22.81 0.80 -2.18
N GLU A 196 21.90 1.66 -2.64
CA GLU A 196 22.22 3.08 -2.79
C GLU A 196 21.95 3.76 -1.45
N GLU A 197 23.01 4.01 -0.69
CA GLU A 197 23.01 4.82 0.51
C GLU A 197 22.69 6.29 0.11
N ILE A 198 21.56 6.83 0.57
CA ILE A 198 21.26 8.26 0.42
C ILE A 198 21.64 8.96 1.73
N LYS A 199 22.60 9.88 1.63
CA LYS A 199 23.18 10.69 2.71
C LYS A 199 22.16 11.52 3.48
#